data_AF-A0A2G8T751-F1
#
_entry.id   AF-A0A2G8T751-F1
#
_cell.length_a   1.000
_cell.length_b   1.000
_cell.length_c   1.000
_cell.angle_alpha   90.00
_cell.angle_beta   90.00
_cell.angle_gamma   90.00
#
_symmetry.space_group_name_H-M   'P 1'
#
loop_
_entity.id
_entity.type
_entity.pdbx_description
1 polymer ?
#
loop_
_entity_poly.entity_id
_entity_poly.type
_entity_poly.pdbx_seq_one_letter_code
_entity_poly.pdbx_strand_id
1 'polypeptide(L)'
;MSEIVCEGCGAVTAGYDTVNYGSIDVGYRVLCSRCFNSEVATRVGLDKFEHVRLEPVKLSDCNGVMHEFHLRPHLLGDIVSLEAFELRDGAPGGYEFQIVGDPREDLFSLCGRLVEKMRRALAVMHVRRGRLGLAIIEETVRGRIGWDDAAEGRLPLVTIDGQEF
;
A
#
# COMPACT_ATOMS: atom_id res chain seq x y z
N MET A 1 10.29 -12.74 -5.50
CA MET A 1 10.35 -11.29 -5.82
C MET A 1 10.72 -11.16 -7.29
N SER A 2 9.83 -10.62 -8.11
CA SER A 2 10.20 -10.17 -9.45
C SER A 2 10.95 -8.84 -9.33
N GLU A 3 12.20 -8.84 -9.74
CA GLU A 3 13.01 -7.64 -9.89
C GLU A 3 12.69 -7.00 -11.25
N ILE A 4 12.30 -5.74 -11.23
CA ILE A 4 11.90 -5.00 -12.43
C ILE A 4 12.92 -3.88 -12.67
N VAL A 5 13.33 -3.71 -13.93
CA VAL A 5 14.20 -2.60 -14.33
C VAL A 5 13.33 -1.37 -14.59
N CYS A 6 13.56 -0.29 -13.86
CA CYS A 6 12.88 0.98 -14.07
C CYS A 6 13.29 1.59 -15.42
N GLU A 7 12.32 1.90 -16.28
CA GLU A 7 12.56 2.54 -17.58
C GLU A 7 12.91 4.04 -17.47
N GLY A 8 12.81 4.62 -16.26
CA GLY A 8 13.19 6.00 -15.98
C GLY A 8 14.66 6.17 -15.57
N CYS A 9 15.16 5.33 -14.66
CA CYS A 9 16.51 5.45 -14.11
C CYS A 9 17.40 4.22 -14.33
N GLY A 10 16.90 3.14 -14.92
CA GLY A 10 17.64 1.89 -15.14
C GLY A 10 17.90 1.06 -13.88
N ALA A 11 17.45 1.52 -12.70
CA ALA A 11 17.64 0.79 -11.46
C ALA A 11 16.75 -0.45 -11.39
N VAL A 12 17.29 -1.52 -10.81
CA VAL A 12 16.50 -2.70 -10.40
C VAL A 12 15.69 -2.34 -9.17
N THR A 13 14.38 -2.54 -9.22
CA THR A 13 13.45 -2.23 -8.13
C THR A 13 12.54 -3.42 -7.84
N ALA A 14 12.02 -3.48 -6.62
CA ALA A 14 11.04 -4.48 -6.24
C ALA A 14 9.75 -4.27 -7.05
N GLY A 15 9.11 -5.36 -7.48
CA GLY A 15 7.87 -5.26 -8.26
C GLY A 15 6.78 -4.43 -7.58
N TYR A 16 6.65 -4.53 -6.25
CA TYR A 16 5.70 -3.71 -5.49
C TYR A 16 6.04 -2.21 -5.48
N ASP A 17 7.25 -1.79 -5.86
CA ASP A 17 7.65 -0.37 -5.90
C ASP A 17 7.72 0.14 -7.34
N THR A 18 6.82 -0.35 -8.20
CA THR A 18 6.69 0.08 -9.60
C THR A 18 5.28 0.56 -9.94
N VAL A 19 5.19 1.43 -10.94
CA VAL A 19 3.96 1.95 -11.52
C VAL A 19 4.05 1.84 -13.03
N ASN A 20 3.00 1.31 -13.64
CA ASN A 20 2.85 1.35 -15.09
C ASN A 20 2.24 2.70 -15.50
N TYR A 21 3.04 3.57 -16.13
CA TYR A 21 2.71 4.96 -16.36
C TYR A 21 2.77 5.33 -17.84
N GLY A 22 1.73 5.99 -18.34
CA GLY A 22 1.62 6.34 -19.74
C GLY A 22 0.20 6.66 -20.17
N SER A 23 -0.03 6.64 -21.48
CA SER A 23 -1.36 6.71 -22.08
C SER A 23 -1.40 5.85 -23.34
N ILE A 24 -2.60 5.65 -23.88
CA ILE A 24 -2.79 4.91 -25.14
C ILE A 24 -2.00 5.57 -26.29
N ASP A 25 -1.86 6.90 -26.29
CA ASP A 25 -1.22 7.65 -27.39
C ASP A 25 0.31 7.58 -27.36
N VAL A 26 0.91 7.58 -26.16
CA VAL A 26 2.39 7.61 -25.99
C VAL A 26 2.99 6.27 -25.56
N GLY A 27 2.13 5.28 -25.32
CA GLY A 27 2.53 4.00 -24.73
C GLY A 27 2.73 4.08 -23.22
N TYR A 28 3.11 2.94 -22.66
CA TYR A 28 3.21 2.69 -21.23
C TYR A 28 4.64 2.29 -20.86
N ARG A 29 5.13 2.83 -19.74
CA ARG A 29 6.46 2.57 -19.19
C ARG A 29 6.35 2.12 -17.73
N VAL A 30 7.21 1.20 -17.32
CA VAL A 30 7.31 0.77 -15.93
C VAL A 30 8.35 1.64 -15.20
N LEU A 31 7.88 2.44 -14.25
CA LEU A 31 8.68 3.37 -13.47
C LEU A 31 8.73 2.95 -12.01
N CYS A 32 9.88 3.11 -11.34
CA CYS A 32 9.90 3.04 -9.88
C CYS A 32 9.16 4.25 -9.28
N SER A 33 8.69 4.13 -8.03
CA SER A 33 7.93 5.20 -7.35
C SER A 33 8.63 6.55 -7.35
N ARG A 34 9.98 6.58 -7.26
CA ARG A 34 10.77 7.81 -7.37
C ARG A 34 10.63 8.46 -8.75
N CYS A 35 10.86 7.71 -9.82
CA CYS A 35 10.75 8.24 -11.19
C CYS A 35 9.32 8.65 -11.51
N PHE A 36 8.34 7.84 -11.12
CA PHE A 36 6.92 8.16 -11.27
C PHE A 36 6.57 9.49 -10.58
N ASN A 37 6.89 9.62 -9.29
CA ASN A 37 6.58 10.85 -8.54
C ASN A 37 7.27 12.08 -9.13
N SER A 38 8.53 11.97 -9.56
CA SER A 38 9.25 13.07 -10.21
C SER A 38 8.58 13.52 -11.52
N GLU A 39 8.13 12.56 -12.35
CA GLU A 39 7.43 12.88 -13.60
C GLU A 39 6.08 13.56 -13.32
N VAL A 40 5.31 13.06 -12.35
CA VAL A 40 4.04 13.69 -11.95
C VAL A 40 4.27 15.08 -11.39
N ALA A 41 5.23 15.26 -10.47
CA ALA A 41 5.55 16.53 -9.85
C ALA A 41 5.88 17.61 -10.89
N THR A 42 6.69 17.24 -11.89
CA THR A 42 7.02 18.13 -13.01
C THR A 42 5.77 18.53 -13.80
N ARG A 43 4.87 17.59 -14.09
CA ARG A 43 3.64 17.85 -14.86
C ARG A 43 2.66 18.77 -14.13
N VAL A 44 2.59 18.70 -12.81
CA VAL A 44 1.67 19.50 -11.99
C VAL A 44 2.31 20.75 -11.35
N GLY A 45 3.57 21.04 -11.67
CA GLY A 45 4.28 22.22 -11.15
C GLY A 45 4.60 22.16 -9.66
N LEU A 46 4.82 20.96 -9.11
CA LEU A 46 5.23 20.73 -7.73
C LEU A 46 6.75 20.58 -7.63
N ASP A 47 7.50 21.61 -8.01
CA ASP A 47 8.98 21.59 -8.13
C ASP A 47 9.73 21.28 -6.83
N LYS A 48 9.04 21.42 -5.68
CA LYS A 48 9.59 21.15 -4.34
C LYS A 48 9.16 19.79 -3.77
N PHE A 49 8.38 19.01 -4.51
CA PHE A 49 8.01 17.68 -4.05
C PHE A 49 9.23 16.77 -4.08
N GLU A 50 9.59 16.22 -2.92
CA GLU A 50 10.68 15.26 -2.80
C GLU A 50 10.13 13.85 -2.56
N HIS A 51 10.55 12.90 -3.38
CA HIS A 51 10.29 11.49 -3.10
C HIS A 51 11.21 11.04 -1.96
N VAL A 52 10.62 10.72 -0.81
CA VAL A 52 11.32 10.17 0.35
C VAL A 52 11.03 8.66 0.42
N ARG A 53 12.10 7.87 0.50
CA ARG A 53 12.00 6.44 0.80
C ARG A 53 11.84 6.27 2.32
N LEU A 54 10.70 5.76 2.74
CA LEU A 54 10.42 5.48 4.14
C LEU A 54 10.82 4.05 4.48
N GLU A 55 11.45 3.86 5.64
CA GLU A 55 11.79 2.54 6.16
C GLU A 55 10.52 1.80 6.62
N PRO A 56 10.46 0.46 6.49
CA PRO A 56 9.32 -0.31 6.97
C PRO A 56 9.03 -0.09 8.46
N VAL A 57 7.75 -0.09 8.82
CA VAL A 57 7.28 0.10 10.20
C VAL A 57 6.86 -1.24 10.79
N LYS A 58 7.26 -1.50 12.03
CA LYS A 58 6.88 -2.71 12.78
C LYS A 58 5.85 -2.38 13.85
N LEU A 59 4.72 -3.09 13.85
CA LEU A 59 3.64 -2.92 14.83
C LEU A 59 3.14 -4.28 15.29
N SER A 60 2.82 -4.41 16.57
CA SER A 60 2.11 -5.58 17.09
C SER A 60 0.60 -5.40 16.99
N ASP A 61 -0.12 -6.49 16.70
CA ASP A 61 -1.58 -6.55 16.84
C ASP A 61 -2.01 -6.78 18.30
N CYS A 62 -3.33 -6.84 18.53
CA CYS A 62 -3.92 -7.10 19.84
C CYS A 62 -3.58 -8.49 20.43
N ASN A 63 -3.10 -9.43 19.63
CA ASN A 63 -2.59 -10.74 20.07
C ASN A 63 -1.07 -10.73 20.29
N GLY A 64 -0.39 -9.61 20.08
CA GLY A 64 1.06 -9.49 20.18
C GLY A 64 1.83 -10.01 18.97
N VAL A 65 1.16 -10.36 17.87
CA VAL A 65 1.81 -10.76 16.61
C VAL A 65 2.47 -9.54 16.00
N MET A 66 3.75 -9.63 15.67
CA MET A 66 4.50 -8.54 15.05
C MET A 66 4.28 -8.55 13.53
N HIS A 67 3.86 -7.40 13.00
CA HIS A 67 3.64 -7.14 11.58
C HIS A 67 4.67 -6.14 11.07
N GLU A 68 5.16 -6.35 9.84
CA GLU A 68 6.08 -5.43 9.16
C GLU A 68 5.38 -4.83 7.93
N PHE A 69 5.35 -3.49 7.87
CA PHE A 69 4.64 -2.74 6.85
C PHE A 69 5.61 -1.95 5.99
N HIS A 70 5.60 -2.20 4.68
CA HIS A 70 6.29 -1.40 3.69
C HIS A 70 5.47 -0.16 3.38
N LEU A 71 6.14 0.98 3.24
CA LEU A 71 5.51 2.28 3.00
C LEU A 71 5.80 2.74 1.57
N ARG A 72 4.76 3.19 0.86
CA ARG A 72 4.87 3.63 -0.53
C ARG A 72 4.13 4.96 -0.74
N PRO A 73 4.86 6.06 -0.97
CA PRO A 73 4.27 7.33 -1.34
C PRO A 73 4.14 7.45 -2.87
N HIS A 74 2.92 7.69 -3.35
CA HIS A 74 2.63 8.00 -4.75
C HIS A 74 1.99 9.38 -4.88
N LEU A 75 2.57 10.22 -5.74
CA LEU A 75 1.99 11.50 -6.13
C LEU A 75 0.98 11.25 -7.26
N LEU A 76 -0.31 11.50 -6.99
CA LEU A 76 -1.41 11.23 -7.89
C LEU A 76 -2.07 12.55 -8.32
N GLY A 77 -1.45 13.25 -9.27
CA GLY A 77 -1.88 14.60 -9.62
C GLY A 77 -1.48 15.60 -8.54
N ASP A 78 -2.46 16.28 -7.95
CA ASP A 78 -2.28 17.30 -6.90
C ASP A 78 -2.48 16.76 -5.47
N ILE A 79 -2.58 15.43 -5.31
CA ILE A 79 -2.67 14.73 -4.02
C ILE A 79 -1.52 13.75 -3.84
N VAL A 80 -1.12 13.48 -2.60
CA VAL A 80 -0.19 12.38 -2.26
C VAL A 80 -0.96 11.25 -1.57
N SER A 81 -0.81 10.03 -2.09
CA SER A 81 -1.25 8.79 -1.45
C SER A 81 -0.07 8.17 -0.72
N LEU A 82 -0.22 7.89 0.57
CA LEU A 82 0.73 7.10 1.35
C LEU A 82 0.07 5.78 1.73
N GLU A 83 0.63 4.69 1.20
CA GLU A 83 0.20 3.33 1.47
C GLU A 83 1.14 2.66 2.48
N ALA A 84 0.58 1.77 3.29
CA ALA A 84 1.30 0.84 4.15
C ALA A 84 0.72 -0.57 3.97
N PHE A 85 1.56 -1.54 3.61
CA PHE A 85 1.12 -2.92 3.33
C PHE A 85 2.14 -3.94 3.81
N GLU A 86 1.67 -5.13 4.20
CA GLU A 86 2.55 -6.28 4.38
C GLU A 86 2.92 -6.88 3.02
N LEU A 87 3.99 -7.67 2.99
CA LEU A 87 4.38 -8.43 1.81
C LEU A 87 4.04 -9.91 1.98
N ARG A 88 3.37 -10.48 0.99
CA ARG A 88 3.19 -11.92 0.80
C ARG A 88 3.79 -12.31 -0.53
N ASP A 89 4.74 -13.24 -0.51
CA ASP A 89 5.48 -13.69 -1.69
C ASP A 89 6.12 -12.55 -2.53
N GLY A 90 6.43 -11.43 -1.88
CA GLY A 90 7.03 -10.24 -2.49
C GLY A 90 6.04 -9.28 -3.16
N ALA A 91 4.74 -9.48 -2.99
CA ALA A 91 3.67 -8.58 -3.42
C ALA A 91 2.88 -8.05 -2.19
N PRO A 92 2.21 -6.89 -2.29
CA PRO A 92 1.29 -6.44 -1.26
C PRO A 92 0.23 -7.51 -0.98
N GLY A 93 -0.02 -7.79 0.30
CA GLY A 93 -1.06 -8.71 0.75
C GLY A 93 -1.18 -8.69 2.26
N GLY A 94 -2.22 -9.32 2.81
CA GLY A 94 -2.49 -9.24 4.24
C GLY A 94 -3.03 -7.87 4.66
N TYR A 95 -2.48 -7.27 5.72
CA TYR A 95 -2.94 -5.96 6.16
C TYR A 95 -2.47 -4.86 5.19
N GLU A 96 -3.42 -4.04 4.75
CA GLU A 96 -3.15 -2.90 3.86
C GLU A 96 -3.92 -1.66 4.30
N PHE A 97 -3.22 -0.52 4.31
CA PHE A 97 -3.72 0.77 4.76
C PHE A 97 -3.30 1.86 3.79
N GLN A 98 -4.13 2.90 3.69
CA GLN A 98 -3.85 4.08 2.87
C GLN A 98 -4.30 5.34 3.59
N ILE A 99 -3.59 6.44 3.38
CA ILE A 99 -4.04 7.79 3.69
C ILE A 99 -3.71 8.71 2.50
N VAL A 100 -4.55 9.71 2.25
CA VAL A 100 -4.31 10.74 1.24
C VAL A 100 -4.06 12.07 1.96
N GLY A 101 -3.12 12.85 1.45
CA GLY A 101 -2.76 14.18 1.97
C GLY A 101 -2.46 15.19 0.86
N ASP A 102 -2.18 16.42 1.26
CA ASP A 102 -1.66 17.46 0.36
C ASP A 102 -0.15 17.23 0.15
N PRO A 103 0.35 17.21 -1.10
CA PRO A 103 1.77 17.01 -1.40
C PRO A 103 2.68 18.12 -0.88
N ARG A 104 2.13 19.25 -0.40
CA ARG A 104 2.87 20.33 0.26
C ARG A 104 3.02 20.12 1.76
N GLU A 105 2.27 19.19 2.35
CA GLU A 105 2.47 18.77 3.74
C GLU A 105 3.74 17.92 3.87
N ASP A 106 4.34 17.96 5.06
CA ASP A 106 5.47 17.11 5.39
C ASP A 106 5.06 15.61 5.38
N LEU A 107 5.81 14.78 4.65
CA LEU A 107 5.48 13.36 4.49
C LEU A 107 5.59 12.59 5.81
N PHE A 108 6.48 12.99 6.73
CA PHE A 108 6.57 12.35 8.04
C PHE A 108 5.32 12.61 8.89
N SER A 109 4.72 13.79 8.77
CA SER A 109 3.44 14.12 9.40
C SER A 109 2.29 13.28 8.84
N LEU A 110 2.26 13.04 7.51
CA LEU A 110 1.31 12.12 6.89
C LEU A 110 1.54 10.67 7.35
N CYS A 111 2.80 10.24 7.44
CA CYS A 111 3.20 8.93 7.94
C CYS A 111 2.76 8.72 9.40
N GLY A 112 2.94 9.72 10.27
CA GLY A 112 2.46 9.67 11.65
C GLY A 112 0.96 9.42 11.74
N ARG A 113 0.15 10.14 10.94
CA ARG A 113 -1.31 9.90 10.86
C ARG A 113 -1.66 8.50 10.35
N LEU A 114 -0.90 7.97 9.40
CA LEU A 114 -1.08 6.60 8.90
C LEU A 114 -0.76 5.57 9.98
N VAL A 115 0.36 5.69 10.69
CA VAL A 115 0.73 4.80 11.80
C VAL A 115 -0.33 4.82 12.89
N GLU A 116 -0.87 5.98 13.25
CA GLU A 116 -1.98 6.07 14.21
C GLU A 116 -3.25 5.37 13.71
N LYS A 117 -3.56 5.46 12.41
CA LYS A 117 -4.65 4.69 11.79
C LYS A 117 -4.40 3.18 11.87
N MET A 118 -3.17 2.73 11.61
CA MET A 118 -2.77 1.32 11.66
C MET A 118 -2.88 0.78 13.09
N ARG A 119 -2.36 1.50 14.09
CA ARG A 119 -2.45 1.10 15.51
C ARG A 119 -3.89 0.89 15.97
N ARG A 120 -4.80 1.80 15.59
CA ARG A 120 -6.23 1.66 15.91
C ARG A 120 -6.87 0.43 15.26
N ALA A 121 -6.48 0.12 14.03
CA ALA A 121 -7.01 -1.05 13.34
C ALA A 121 -6.47 -2.35 13.94
N LEU A 122 -5.17 -2.43 14.21
CA LEU A 122 -4.50 -3.61 14.78
C LEU A 122 -4.89 -3.89 16.24
N ALA A 123 -5.44 -2.90 16.95
CA ALA A 123 -5.93 -3.05 18.32
C ALA A 123 -7.26 -3.83 18.42
N VAL A 124 -7.93 -4.11 17.30
CA VAL A 124 -9.21 -4.81 17.26
C VAL A 124 -9.07 -6.05 16.38
N MET A 125 -9.61 -7.17 16.85
CA MET A 125 -9.72 -8.40 16.06
C MET A 125 -11.18 -8.64 15.69
N HIS A 126 -11.42 -8.97 14.43
CA HIS A 126 -12.74 -9.25 13.88
C HIS A 126 -12.97 -10.74 13.61
N VAL A 127 -11.91 -11.49 13.31
CA VAL A 127 -11.99 -12.93 13.00
C VAL A 127 -11.05 -13.76 13.86
N ARG A 128 -11.51 -14.93 14.28
CA ARG A 128 -10.72 -15.90 15.05
C ARG A 128 -10.89 -17.30 14.48
N ARG A 129 -9.78 -18.04 14.42
CA ARG A 129 -9.82 -19.46 14.09
C ARG A 129 -10.21 -20.27 15.33
N GLY A 130 -11.40 -20.87 15.30
CA GLY A 130 -11.90 -21.79 16.31
C GLY A 130 -11.88 -23.25 15.82
N ARG A 131 -12.53 -24.14 16.58
CA ARG A 131 -12.60 -25.58 16.26
C ARG A 131 -13.32 -25.89 14.94
N LEU A 132 -14.29 -25.06 14.56
CA LEU A 132 -15.08 -25.22 13.33
C LEU A 132 -14.52 -24.42 12.15
N GLY A 133 -13.31 -23.88 12.27
CA GLY A 133 -12.71 -22.99 11.29
C GLY A 133 -12.79 -21.53 11.71
N LEU A 134 -12.72 -20.62 10.74
CA LEU A 134 -12.72 -19.19 11.00
C LEU A 134 -14.13 -18.70 11.36
N ALA A 135 -14.23 -17.87 12.39
CA ALA A 135 -15.47 -17.28 12.84
C ALA A 135 -15.30 -15.78 13.12
N ILE A 136 -16.34 -15.01 12.82
CA ILE A 136 -16.46 -13.62 13.26
C ILE A 136 -16.64 -13.62 14.79
N ILE A 137 -15.90 -12.78 15.50
CA ILE A 137 -15.89 -12.77 16.97
C ILE A 137 -17.14 -12.07 17.53
N GLU A 138 -17.57 -10.97 16.90
CA GLU A 138 -18.68 -10.13 17.36
C GLU A 138 -19.70 -9.88 16.23
N GLU A 139 -20.35 -8.72 16.23
CA GLU A 139 -21.35 -8.32 15.24
C GLU A 139 -20.80 -7.36 14.18
N THR A 140 -19.60 -6.82 14.41
CA THR A 140 -18.93 -5.88 13.50
C THR A 140 -17.65 -6.46 12.93
N VAL A 141 -17.52 -6.40 11.61
CA VAL A 141 -16.31 -6.75 10.88
C VAL A 141 -15.86 -5.55 10.07
N ARG A 142 -14.56 -5.27 10.10
CA ARG A 142 -13.91 -4.33 9.21
C ARG A 142 -12.90 -5.06 8.35
N GLY A 143 -12.99 -4.85 7.05
CA GLY A 143 -12.04 -5.40 6.09
C GLY A 143 -11.81 -4.47 4.93
N ARG A 144 -10.91 -4.86 4.04
CA ARG A 144 -10.70 -4.25 2.74
C ARG A 144 -11.37 -5.12 1.67
N ILE A 145 -12.00 -4.47 0.71
CA ILE A 145 -12.50 -5.13 -0.50
C ILE A 145 -11.51 -4.81 -1.63
N GLY A 146 -11.00 -5.85 -2.27
CA GLY A 146 -10.00 -5.77 -3.34
C GLY A 146 -10.39 -6.59 -4.57
N TRP A 147 -9.49 -6.59 -5.54
CA TRP A 147 -9.57 -7.41 -6.74
C TRP A 147 -9.07 -8.83 -6.44
N ASP A 148 -9.80 -9.85 -6.89
CA ASP A 148 -9.38 -11.25 -6.79
C ASP A 148 -8.83 -11.73 -8.14
N ASP A 149 -7.50 -11.88 -8.22
CA ASP A 149 -6.84 -12.40 -9.42
C ASP A 149 -7.25 -13.85 -9.72
N ALA A 150 -7.53 -14.66 -8.69
CA ALA A 150 -7.94 -16.06 -8.87
C ALA A 150 -9.35 -16.18 -9.47
N ALA A 151 -10.22 -15.21 -9.20
CA ALA A 151 -11.56 -15.14 -9.78
C ALA A 151 -11.64 -14.29 -11.06
N GLU A 152 -10.52 -13.79 -11.58
CA GLU A 152 -10.47 -12.82 -12.68
C GLU A 152 -11.33 -11.57 -12.38
N GLY A 153 -11.37 -11.16 -11.12
CA GLY A 153 -12.16 -10.04 -10.61
C GLY A 153 -13.68 -10.21 -10.70
N ARG A 154 -14.18 -11.42 -10.98
CA ARG A 154 -15.62 -11.71 -10.96
C ARG A 154 -16.21 -11.71 -9.55
N LEU A 155 -15.38 -11.96 -8.55
CA LEU A 155 -15.72 -11.86 -7.14
C LEU A 155 -14.77 -10.87 -6.46
N PRO A 156 -15.25 -10.11 -5.48
CA PRO A 156 -14.38 -9.29 -4.65
C PRO A 156 -13.55 -10.17 -3.72
N LEU A 157 -12.26 -9.86 -3.58
CA LEU A 157 -11.42 -10.40 -2.51
C LEU A 157 -11.70 -9.61 -1.24
N VAL A 158 -12.08 -10.28 -0.15
CA VAL A 158 -12.27 -9.60 1.14
C VAL A 158 -11.09 -9.92 2.05
N THR A 159 -10.43 -8.90 2.58
CA THR A 159 -9.33 -9.07 3.53
C THR A 159 -9.74 -8.55 4.92
N ILE A 160 -9.78 -9.42 5.92
CA ILE A 160 -10.13 -9.09 7.32
C ILE A 160 -9.00 -9.57 8.22
N ASP A 161 -8.51 -8.70 9.11
CA ASP A 161 -7.38 -8.99 10.00
C ASP A 161 -6.15 -9.57 9.27
N GLY A 162 -5.89 -9.06 8.06
CA GLY A 162 -4.83 -9.54 7.18
C GLY A 162 -5.07 -10.94 6.60
N GLN A 163 -6.27 -11.50 6.68
CA GLN A 163 -6.64 -12.79 6.10
C GLN A 163 -7.59 -12.58 4.92
N GLU A 164 -7.34 -13.30 3.82
CA GLU A 164 -8.14 -13.26 2.59
C GLU A 164 -9.30 -14.26 2.64
N PHE A 165 -10.43 -13.88 2.01
CA PHE A 165 -11.70 -14.60 1.98
C PHE A 165 -12.37 -14.52 0.61
#